data_AF-A0A530YLU3-F1
#
_entry.id   AF-A0A530YLU3-F1
#
_cell.length_a   1.000
_cell.length_b   1.000
_cell.length_c   1.000
_cell.angle_alpha   90.00
_cell.angle_beta   90.00
_cell.angle_gamma   90.00
#
_symmetry.space_group_name_H-M   'P 1'
#
loop_
_entity.id
_entity.type
_entity.pdbx_description
1 polymer ?
#
loop_
_entity_poly.entity_id
_entity_poly.type
_entity_poly.pdbx_seq_one_letter_code
_entity_poly.pdbx_strand_id
1 'polypeptide(L)' 'MALALQTFSTVKDANAALKAAGTRYLGGGTLVVRAANEGDVSVSGLIRSTEPAL' A
#
# COMPACT_ATOMS: atom_id res chain seq x y z
N MET A 1 -3.84 -9.72 12.75
CA MET A 1 -3.07 -9.61 11.49
C MET A 1 -2.51 -8.21 11.44
N ALA A 2 -1.20 -8.02 11.36
CA ALA A 2 -0.61 -6.68 11.34
C ALA A 2 -0.49 -6.20 9.89
N LEU A 3 -1.22 -5.14 9.53
CA LEU A 3 -1.04 -4.44 8.26
C LEU A 3 0.21 -3.56 8.38
N ALA A 4 1.22 -3.83 7.55
CA ALA A 4 2.40 -2.99 7.46
C ALA A 4 2.15 -1.80 6.53
N LEU A 5 2.60 -0.61 6.91
CA LEU A 5 2.67 0.56 6.02
C LEU A 5 4.13 0.84 5.68
N GLN A 6 4.45 0.83 4.38
CA GLN A 6 5.76 1.18 3.87
C GLN A 6 5.67 2.44 3.01
N THR A 7 6.48 3.44 3.37
CA THR A 7 6.53 4.74 2.69
C THR A 7 7.86 4.88 1.96
N PHE A 8 7.81 5.26 0.69
CA PHE A 8 8.98 5.44 -0.17
C PHE A 8 9.04 6.86 -0.71
N SER A 9 10.25 7.41 -0.83
CA SER A 9 10.47 8.75 -1.38
C SER A 9 10.44 8.80 -2.91
N THR A 10 10.49 7.63 -3.56
CA THR A 10 10.46 7.52 -5.03
C THR A 10 9.38 6.54 -5.50
N VAL A 11 8.79 6.81 -6.66
CA VAL A 11 7.89 5.92 -7.40
C VAL A 11 8.58 4.60 -7.72
N LYS A 12 9.88 4.64 -8.04
CA LYS A 12 10.66 3.45 -8.37
C LYS A 12 10.68 2.45 -7.22
N ASP A 13 10.96 2.92 -6.01
CA ASP A 13 11.06 2.05 -4.83
C ASP A 13 9.68 1.60 -4.36
N ALA A 14 8.67 2.48 -4.42
CA ALA A 14 7.29 2.11 -4.17
C ALA A 14 6.81 1.02 -5.14
N ASN A 15 7.11 1.15 -6.44
CA ASN A 15 6.74 0.17 -7.45
C ASN A 15 7.48 -1.16 -7.28
N ALA A 16 8.74 -1.13 -6.83
CA ALA A 16 9.47 -2.35 -6.49
C ALA A 16 8.80 -3.09 -5.33
N ALA A 17 8.40 -2.37 -4.27
CA ALA A 17 7.74 -2.95 -3.11
C ALA A 17 6.32 -3.47 -3.43
N LEU A 18 5.59 -2.79 -4.32
CA LEU A 18 4.22 -3.17 -4.73
C LEU A 18 4.14 -4.52 -5.46
N LYS A 19 5.27 -5.06 -5.91
CA LYS A 19 5.33 -6.40 -6.53
C LYS A 19 5.15 -7.54 -5.53
N ALA A 20 5.28 -7.27 -4.23
CA ALA A 20 5.05 -8.27 -3.20
C ALA A 20 3.57 -8.65 -3.12
N ALA A 21 3.29 -9.95 -3.00
CA ALA A 21 1.92 -10.47 -2.92
C ALA A 21 1.18 -9.89 -1.69
N GLY A 22 -0.07 -9.50 -1.91
CA GLY A 22 -0.94 -8.93 -0.88
C GLY A 22 -0.63 -7.47 -0.52
N THR A 23 0.31 -6.82 -1.22
CA THR A 23 0.52 -5.38 -1.06
C THR A 23 -0.45 -4.58 -1.94
N ARG A 24 -0.96 -3.46 -1.41
CA ARG A 24 -1.81 -2.51 -2.15
C ARG A 24 -1.28 -1.09 -2.03
N TYR A 25 -1.41 -0.31 -3.11
CA TYR A 25 -0.97 1.09 -3.10
C TYR A 25 -1.98 1.97 -2.35
N LEU A 26 -1.47 2.83 -1.47
CA LEU A 26 -2.23 3.75 -0.63
C LEU A 26 -2.08 5.19 -1.16
N GLY A 27 -2.85 5.50 -2.21
CA GLY A 27 -3.03 6.86 -2.71
C GLY A 27 -4.06 7.62 -1.88
N GLY A 28 -5.35 7.54 -2.26
CA GLY A 28 -6.46 8.16 -1.51
C GLY A 28 -6.98 7.33 -0.32
N GLY A 29 -6.62 6.05 -0.23
CA GLY A 29 -6.88 5.19 0.93
C GLY A 29 -8.29 4.63 1.11
N THR A 30 -9.35 5.30 0.66
CA THR A 30 -10.75 4.91 0.96
C THR A 30 -11.10 3.45 0.68
N LEU A 31 -10.79 2.95 -0.52
CA LEU A 31 -11.14 1.57 -0.91
C LEU A 31 -10.25 0.52 -0.23
N VAL A 32 -8.95 0.83 -0.13
CA VAL A 32 -7.96 -0.09 0.43
C VAL A 32 -8.15 -0.27 1.93
N VAL A 33 -8.41 0.84 2.65
CA VAL A 33 -8.69 0.84 4.08
C VAL A 33 -10.04 0.18 4.38
N ARG A 34 -11.07 0.40 3.55
CA ARG A 34 -12.35 -0.31 3.69
C ARG A 34 -12.16 -1.82 3.60
N ALA A 35 -11.51 -2.31 2.55
CA ALA A 35 -11.28 -3.75 2.36
C ALA A 35 -10.52 -4.37 3.54
N ALA A 36 -9.47 -3.69 4.02
CA ALA A 36 -8.72 -4.11 5.20
C ALA A 36 -9.60 -4.18 6.46
N ASN A 37 -10.45 -3.18 6.68
CA ASN A 37 -11.37 -3.13 7.83
C ASN A 37 -12.51 -4.15 7.75
N GLU A 38 -12.95 -4.50 6.54
CA GLU A 38 -13.93 -5.57 6.28
C GLU A 38 -13.32 -6.97 6.41
N GLY A 39 -12.01 -7.07 6.70
CA GLY A 39 -11.34 -8.33 6.96
C GLY A 39 -10.83 -9.04 5.70
N ASP A 40 -10.61 -8.31 4.60
CA ASP A 40 -9.97 -8.86 3.39
C ASP A 40 -8.54 -9.34 3.69
N VAL A 41 -8.40 -10.65 3.92
CA VAL A 41 -7.12 -11.29 4.25
C VAL A 41 -6.14 -11.32 3.08
N SER A 42 -6.57 -10.97 1.87
CA SER A 42 -5.67 -10.81 0.73
C SER A 42 -4.79 -9.56 0.85
N VAL A 43 -5.13 -8.61 1.73
CA VAL A 43 -4.34 -7.40 1.99
C VAL A 43 -3.44 -7.62 3.21
N SER A 44 -2.13 -7.69 2.96
CA SER A 44 -1.10 -7.88 3.98
C SER A 44 -0.22 -6.64 4.18
N GLY A 45 -0.19 -5.71 3.22
CA GLY A 45 0.65 -4.51 3.30
C GLY A 45 0.15 -3.33 2.46
N LEU A 46 0.50 -2.13 2.90
CA LEU A 46 0.18 -0.86 2.27
C LEU A 46 1.48 -0.19 1.81
N ILE A 47 1.52 0.22 0.54
CA ILE A 47 2.67 0.92 -0.05
C ILE A 47 2.24 2.35 -0.40
N ARG A 48 3.02 3.35 -0.01
CA ARG A 48 2.78 4.76 -0.38
C ARG A 48 4.06 5.39 -0.91
N SER A 49 3.93 6.25 -1.92
CA SER A 49 5.01 7.16 -2.35
C SER A 49 4.76 8.57 -1.80
N THR A 50 5.84 9.30 -1.51
CA THR A 50 5.81 10.75 -1.23
C THR A 50 6.49 11.56 -2.32
N GLU A 51 6.71 10.97 -3.50
CA GLU A 51 7.29 11.68 -4.63
C GLU A 51 6.35 12.83 -5.07
N PRO A 52 6.82 14.09 -5.16
CA PRO A 52 5.95 15.24 -5.43
C PRO A 52 5.24 15.23 -6.79
N ALA A 53 5.67 14.40 -7.73
CA ALA A 53 5.10 14.31 -9.07
C ALA A 53 3.81 13.46 -9.14
N LEU A 54 3.38 12.85 -8.03
CA LEU A 54 2.21 11.97 -7.91
C LEU A 54 0.96 12.67 -7.39
#